data_AF-A0A7R8V5Z1-F1
#
_entry.id   AF-A0A7R8V5Z1-F1
#
_cell.length_a   1.000
_cell.length_b   1.000
_cell.length_c   1.000
_cell.angle_alpha   90.00
_cell.angle_beta   90.00
_cell.angle_gamma   90.00
#
_symmetry.space_group_name_H-M   'P 1'
#
loop_
_entity.id
_entity.type
_entity.pdbx_description
1 polymer ?
#
loop_
_entity_poly.entity_id
_entity_poly.type
_entity_poly.pdbx_seq_one_letter_code
_entity_poly.pdbx_strand_id
1 'polypeptide(L)'
;MFKIFVVLCSVLVANVYGHGMMLNPVGRQSRWRYDSSAPPNYTDNELYCGGITALWQTYGGKCGLCGDSYGVPTPRPHELGGTYGAGVVVGKYSPGQNIPVSVKLSANHKGYFKFDLCNLDVFGKESEECFAANAIRISNGSDRYDLPSFDPQTFELQIQAPSNLKCQHCVLRWTYVAANNWGTCSDGSNGPGCGPQETFKNCADITIL
;
A
#
# COMPACT_ATOMS: atom_id res chain seq x y z
N MET A 1 58.01 -0.16 19.40
CA MET A 1 57.19 0.19 18.22
C MET A 1 55.97 -0.73 18.20
N PHE A 2 54.82 -0.28 18.71
CA PHE A 2 53.55 -1.01 18.61
C PHE A 2 52.73 -0.39 17.49
N LYS A 3 52.46 -1.14 16.42
CA LYS A 3 51.57 -0.72 15.33
C LYS A 3 50.15 -1.15 15.69
N ILE A 4 49.31 -0.19 16.05
CA ILE A 4 47.87 -0.39 16.22
C ILE A 4 47.26 -0.47 14.82
N PHE A 5 46.70 -1.62 14.46
CA PHE A 5 45.89 -1.79 13.25
C PHE A 5 44.46 -1.37 13.60
N VAL A 6 44.05 -0.18 13.15
CA VAL A 6 42.64 0.23 13.18
C VAL A 6 41.96 -0.45 11.99
N VAL A 7 41.20 -1.51 12.27
CA VAL A 7 40.29 -2.10 11.29
C VAL A 7 39.04 -1.21 11.25
N LEU A 8 38.97 -0.36 10.24
CA LEU A 8 37.77 0.43 9.94
C LEU A 8 36.72 -0.53 9.37
N CYS A 9 35.84 -1.05 10.23
CA CYS A 9 34.71 -1.86 9.78
C CYS A 9 33.70 -0.92 9.12
N SER A 10 33.78 -0.79 7.79
CA SER A 10 32.77 -0.09 7.00
C SER A 10 31.46 -0.88 7.09
N VAL A 11 30.57 -0.46 8.00
CA VAL A 11 29.19 -0.93 8.02
C VAL A 11 28.54 -0.35 6.77
N LEU A 12 28.53 -1.14 5.69
CA LEU A 12 27.63 -0.90 4.57
C LEU A 12 26.22 -1.01 5.12
N VAL A 13 25.62 0.12 5.50
CA VAL A 13 24.18 0.21 5.68
C VAL A 13 23.61 0.07 4.28
N ALA A 14 23.48 -1.17 3.81
CA ALA A 14 22.61 -1.50 2.71
C ALA A 14 21.21 -1.17 3.22
N ASN A 15 20.80 0.08 3.03
CA ASN A 15 19.42 0.45 3.14
C ASN A 15 18.72 -0.42 2.10
N VAL A 16 18.06 -1.48 2.55
CA VAL A 16 17.26 -2.32 1.68
C VAL A 16 16.00 -1.52 1.37
N TYR A 17 16.14 -0.62 0.40
CA TYR A 17 15.07 0.22 -0.09
C TYR A 17 14.15 -0.63 -0.97
N GLY A 18 12.93 -0.82 -0.51
CA GLY A 18 11.85 -1.31 -1.34
C GLY A 18 10.88 -2.25 -0.65
N HIS A 19 9.60 -1.89 -0.62
CA HIS A 19 8.54 -2.69 0.00
C HIS A 19 7.18 -2.46 -0.68
N GLY A 20 6.83 -3.36 -1.57
CA GLY A 20 5.44 -3.60 -1.94
C GLY A 20 4.85 -2.66 -2.98
N MET A 21 4.37 -3.25 -4.06
CA MET A 21 3.62 -2.55 -5.11
C MET A 21 2.46 -3.40 -5.60
N MET A 22 1.25 -2.83 -5.66
CA MET A 22 0.11 -3.43 -6.34
C MET A 22 0.27 -3.25 -7.86
N LEU A 23 0.43 -4.37 -8.57
CA LEU A 23 0.69 -4.42 -10.00
C LEU A 23 -0.51 -4.83 -10.84
N ASN A 24 -1.53 -5.42 -10.22
CA ASN A 24 -2.82 -5.67 -10.87
C ASN A 24 -3.96 -5.47 -9.85
N PRO A 25 -5.00 -4.68 -10.18
CA PRO A 25 -4.92 -3.59 -11.16
C PRO A 25 -3.72 -2.69 -10.83
N VAL A 26 -3.03 -2.17 -11.85
CA VAL A 26 -1.75 -1.47 -11.61
C VAL A 26 -1.98 -0.18 -10.80
N GLY A 27 -1.27 -0.04 -9.67
CA GLY A 27 -1.31 1.18 -8.87
C GLY A 27 -0.71 2.38 -9.61
N ARG A 28 -1.17 3.59 -9.26
CA ARG A 28 -0.71 4.88 -9.82
C ARG A 28 0.81 5.00 -9.85
N GLN A 29 1.47 4.55 -8.78
CA GLN A 29 2.92 4.57 -8.63
C GLN A 29 3.64 3.66 -9.65
N SER A 30 3.01 2.56 -10.06
CA SER A 30 3.60 1.55 -10.94
C SER A 30 3.10 1.63 -12.38
N ARG A 31 2.17 2.56 -12.71
CA ARG A 31 1.56 2.67 -14.06
C ARG A 31 2.61 2.78 -15.17
N TRP A 32 3.70 3.50 -14.92
CA TRP A 32 4.81 3.70 -15.88
C TRP A 32 5.50 2.41 -16.34
N ARG A 33 5.35 1.30 -15.59
CA ARG A 33 5.87 -0.01 -16.00
C ARG A 33 5.09 -0.61 -17.17
N TYR A 34 3.87 -0.15 -17.42
CA TYR A 34 2.94 -0.69 -18.42
C TYR A 34 2.46 0.35 -19.42
N ASP A 35 2.62 1.64 -19.11
CA ASP A 35 2.18 2.76 -19.93
C ASP A 35 3.26 3.85 -19.96
N SER A 36 3.91 4.00 -21.11
CA SER A 36 5.01 4.95 -21.31
C SER A 36 4.59 6.42 -21.26
N SER A 37 3.28 6.72 -21.27
CA SER A 37 2.76 8.07 -21.04
C SER A 37 2.77 8.47 -19.56
N ALA A 38 2.91 7.50 -18.64
CA ALA A 38 2.92 7.77 -17.22
C ALA A 38 4.28 8.32 -16.76
N PRO A 39 4.30 9.30 -15.83
CA PRO A 39 5.55 9.75 -15.25
C PRO A 39 6.22 8.59 -14.49
N PRO A 40 7.52 8.35 -14.71
CA PRO A 40 8.23 7.27 -14.03
C PRO A 40 8.31 7.52 -12.52
N ASN A 41 8.13 6.45 -11.74
CA ASN A 41 8.43 6.41 -10.32
C ASN A 41 9.36 5.21 -10.07
N TYR A 42 10.65 5.45 -9.96
CA TYR A 42 11.64 4.37 -9.79
C TYR A 42 11.62 3.76 -8.38
N THR A 43 10.95 4.40 -7.44
CA THR A 43 10.72 3.98 -6.06
C THR A 43 9.23 3.67 -5.85
N ASP A 44 8.58 3.07 -6.85
CA ASP A 44 7.15 2.75 -6.85
C ASP A 44 6.76 1.65 -5.84
N ASN A 45 7.73 1.08 -5.16
CA ASN A 45 7.58 0.20 -4.02
C ASN A 45 7.88 0.89 -2.68
N GLU A 46 7.82 2.22 -2.60
CA GLU A 46 8.21 2.99 -1.41
C GLU A 46 7.08 3.83 -0.82
N LEU A 47 5.84 3.42 -1.03
CA LEU A 47 4.66 4.12 -0.49
C LEU A 47 4.35 3.72 0.96
N TYR A 48 5.37 3.80 1.82
CA TYR A 48 5.39 3.45 3.25
C TYR A 48 4.98 4.61 4.18
N CYS A 49 4.09 5.51 3.73
CA CYS A 49 3.61 6.63 4.55
C CYS A 49 4.72 7.59 5.02
N GLY A 50 5.86 7.64 4.34
CA GLY A 50 7.05 8.43 4.72
C GLY A 50 7.91 7.81 5.82
N GLY A 51 7.59 6.60 6.25
CA GLY A 51 8.43 5.76 7.12
C GLY A 51 7.82 5.64 8.50
N ILE A 52 8.23 4.61 9.25
CA ILE A 52 7.65 4.30 10.57
C ILE A 52 7.67 5.50 11.54
N THR A 53 8.74 6.27 11.55
CA THR A 53 8.88 7.48 12.39
C THR A 53 7.92 8.58 11.97
N ALA A 54 7.81 8.85 10.67
CA ALA A 54 6.87 9.83 10.16
C ALA A 54 5.43 9.39 10.48
N LEU A 55 5.08 8.15 10.14
CA LEU A 55 3.76 7.58 10.35
C LEU A 55 3.34 7.67 11.81
N TRP A 56 4.11 7.11 12.74
CA TRP A 56 3.64 6.93 14.12
C TRP A 56 4.07 8.04 15.08
N GLN A 57 5.32 8.49 15.01
CA GLN A 57 5.84 9.47 15.97
C GLN A 57 5.51 10.90 15.55
N THR A 58 5.53 11.20 14.26
CA THR A 58 5.29 12.57 13.76
C THR A 58 3.80 12.83 13.49
N TYR A 59 3.13 11.89 12.82
CA TYR A 59 1.76 12.07 12.35
C TYR A 59 0.72 11.23 13.09
N GLY A 60 1.09 10.56 14.19
CA GLY A 60 0.14 9.89 15.08
C GLY A 60 -0.66 8.78 14.40
N GLY A 61 -0.02 8.01 13.52
CA GLY A 61 -0.62 6.94 12.73
C GLY A 61 -1.30 7.40 11.44
N LYS A 62 -1.27 8.70 11.11
CA LYS A 62 -1.86 9.22 9.87
C LYS A 62 -0.92 9.00 8.68
N CYS A 63 -1.50 8.54 7.58
CA CYS A 63 -0.85 8.31 6.29
C CYS A 63 -1.60 9.05 5.19
N GLY A 64 -0.92 9.43 4.10
CA GLY A 64 -1.61 9.88 2.88
C GLY A 64 -2.56 8.79 2.36
N LEU A 65 -3.59 9.19 1.60
CA LEU A 65 -4.64 8.27 1.16
C LEU A 65 -4.08 7.12 0.31
N CYS A 66 -3.04 7.44 -0.46
CA CYS A 66 -2.37 6.54 -1.39
C CYS A 66 -0.89 6.33 -1.04
N GLY A 67 -0.53 6.40 0.25
CA GLY A 67 0.77 5.92 0.78
C GLY A 67 1.90 6.93 0.81
N ASP A 68 1.66 8.15 0.33
CA ASP A 68 2.52 9.29 0.60
C ASP A 68 2.60 9.62 2.10
N SER A 69 3.64 10.32 2.53
CA SER A 69 3.72 10.84 3.89
C SER A 69 2.60 11.84 4.17
N TYR A 70 2.00 11.78 5.36
CA TYR A 70 0.86 12.64 5.71
C TYR A 70 1.20 14.14 5.67
N GLY A 71 2.45 14.53 5.97
CA GLY A 71 2.89 15.93 5.91
C GLY A 71 3.05 16.51 4.50
N VAL A 72 2.97 15.69 3.44
CA VAL A 72 2.97 16.18 2.07
C VAL A 72 1.62 16.89 1.79
N PRO A 73 1.62 18.10 1.20
CA PRO A 73 0.39 18.81 0.86
C PRO A 73 -0.51 18.03 -0.11
N THR A 74 -1.82 18.23 0.02
CA THR A 74 -2.82 17.63 -0.89
C THR A 74 -3.04 18.49 -2.15
N PRO A 75 -3.30 17.90 -3.32
CA PRO A 75 -3.24 16.46 -3.58
C PRO A 75 -1.79 15.96 -3.52
N ARG A 76 -1.57 14.91 -2.73
CA ARG A 76 -0.24 14.29 -2.63
C ARG A 76 0.13 13.62 -3.96
N PRO A 77 1.41 13.33 -4.24
CA PRO A 77 1.83 12.81 -5.53
C PRO A 77 1.02 11.61 -6.04
N HIS A 78 0.55 10.71 -5.17
CA HIS A 78 -0.22 9.52 -5.56
C HIS A 78 -1.73 9.64 -5.34
N GLU A 79 -2.22 10.78 -4.87
CA GLU A 79 -3.65 11.11 -4.79
C GLU A 79 -4.13 11.68 -6.13
N LEU A 80 -5.45 11.66 -6.36
CA LEU A 80 -6.07 12.14 -7.59
C LEU A 80 -5.76 13.64 -7.79
N GLY A 81 -5.22 13.96 -8.97
CA GLY A 81 -4.71 15.30 -9.30
C GLY A 81 -3.23 15.52 -8.93
N GLY A 82 -2.59 14.58 -8.23
CA GLY A 82 -1.15 14.57 -8.00
C GLY A 82 -0.35 14.09 -9.21
N THR A 83 0.97 14.17 -9.13
CA THR A 83 1.92 13.79 -10.20
C THR A 83 1.62 12.42 -10.82
N TYR A 84 1.28 11.43 -10.02
CA TYR A 84 0.99 10.05 -10.44
C TYR A 84 -0.52 9.76 -10.50
N GLY A 85 -1.36 10.61 -9.93
CA GLY A 85 -2.82 10.45 -9.87
C GLY A 85 -3.57 11.08 -11.03
N ALA A 86 -3.24 10.68 -12.26
CA ALA A 86 -3.90 11.19 -13.48
C ALA A 86 -5.35 10.70 -13.67
N GLY A 87 -5.86 9.80 -12.83
CA GLY A 87 -7.22 9.25 -12.94
C GLY A 87 -7.44 8.28 -14.10
N VAL A 88 -6.36 7.70 -14.64
CA VAL A 88 -6.42 6.75 -15.76
C VAL A 88 -6.99 5.42 -15.29
N VAL A 89 -8.18 5.04 -15.77
CA VAL A 89 -8.82 3.75 -15.45
C VAL A 89 -7.99 2.59 -16.01
N VAL A 90 -7.43 1.77 -15.12
CA VAL A 90 -6.55 0.63 -15.45
C VAL A 90 -7.24 -0.73 -15.36
N GLY A 91 -8.45 -0.78 -14.80
CA GLY A 91 -9.22 -2.01 -14.64
C GLY A 91 -10.72 -1.77 -14.81
N LYS A 92 -11.41 -2.71 -15.45
CA LYS A 92 -12.87 -2.68 -15.63
C LYS A 92 -13.47 -3.98 -15.12
N TYR A 93 -14.45 -3.86 -14.25
CA TYR A 93 -15.09 -5.00 -13.59
C TYR A 93 -16.61 -4.81 -13.55
N SER A 94 -17.32 -5.83 -13.10
CA SER A 94 -18.76 -5.77 -12.84
C SER A 94 -19.07 -5.91 -11.35
N PRO A 95 -20.24 -5.42 -10.88
CA PRO A 95 -20.65 -5.58 -9.49
C PRO A 95 -20.65 -7.05 -9.07
N GLY A 96 -20.09 -7.36 -7.90
CA GLY A 96 -19.99 -8.73 -7.39
C GLY A 96 -18.89 -9.59 -8.03
N GLN A 97 -18.19 -9.10 -9.05
CA GLN A 97 -17.11 -9.83 -9.71
C GLN A 97 -15.92 -10.07 -8.76
N ASN A 98 -15.27 -11.23 -8.89
CA ASN A 98 -13.94 -11.44 -8.34
C ASN A 98 -12.90 -10.67 -9.17
N ILE A 99 -12.28 -9.69 -8.55
CA ILE A 99 -11.22 -8.87 -9.11
C ILE A 99 -9.87 -9.57 -8.84
N PRO A 100 -9.10 -9.94 -9.87
CA PRO A 100 -7.75 -10.44 -9.70
C PRO A 100 -6.84 -9.32 -9.20
N VAL A 101 -6.05 -9.62 -8.17
CA VAL A 101 -5.07 -8.69 -7.60
C VAL A 101 -3.70 -9.34 -7.56
N SER A 102 -2.68 -8.62 -8.03
CA SER A 102 -1.28 -9.01 -7.96
C SER A 102 -0.49 -7.99 -7.16
N VAL A 103 0.15 -8.42 -6.08
CA VAL A 103 0.97 -7.57 -5.20
C VAL A 103 2.38 -8.13 -5.17
N LYS A 104 3.37 -7.34 -5.59
CA LYS A 104 4.79 -7.71 -5.54
C LYS A 104 5.45 -7.12 -4.30
N LEU A 105 5.93 -7.97 -3.40
CA LEU A 105 6.79 -7.55 -2.29
C LEU A 105 8.26 -7.81 -2.68
N SER A 106 9.05 -6.74 -2.86
CA SER A 106 10.51 -6.82 -3.02
C SER A 106 11.23 -7.25 -1.74
N ALA A 107 10.61 -6.96 -0.61
CA ALA A 107 10.95 -7.49 0.70
C ALA A 107 9.64 -7.70 1.48
N ASN A 108 9.51 -8.85 2.13
CA ASN A 108 8.28 -9.26 2.80
C ASN A 108 8.52 -9.33 4.31
N HIS A 109 7.74 -8.54 5.04
CA HIS A 109 7.87 -8.34 6.48
C HIS A 109 6.72 -8.98 7.27
N LYS A 110 6.09 -10.04 6.74
CA LYS A 110 4.88 -10.65 7.32
C LYS A 110 3.77 -9.63 7.48
N GLY A 111 2.74 -9.93 8.26
CA GLY A 111 1.59 -9.06 8.46
C GLY A 111 0.47 -9.42 7.50
N TYR A 112 -0.22 -8.42 6.95
CA TYR A 112 -1.44 -8.69 6.18
C TYR A 112 -1.75 -7.60 5.15
N PHE A 113 -2.51 -7.99 4.13
CA PHE A 113 -3.11 -7.09 3.15
C PHE A 113 -4.59 -6.83 3.45
N LYS A 114 -5.02 -5.59 3.19
CA LYS A 114 -6.42 -5.16 3.17
C LYS A 114 -6.71 -4.39 1.90
N PHE A 115 -7.99 -4.36 1.52
CA PHE A 115 -8.46 -3.66 0.35
C PHE A 115 -9.69 -2.83 0.69
N ASP A 116 -9.70 -1.59 0.21
CA ASP A 116 -10.83 -0.68 0.34
C ASP A 116 -11.16 -0.09 -1.03
N LEU A 117 -12.40 0.34 -1.22
CA LEU A 117 -12.85 1.02 -2.43
C LEU A 117 -13.42 2.39 -2.10
N CYS A 118 -12.97 3.42 -2.82
CA CYS A 118 -13.62 4.72 -2.81
C CYS A 118 -14.44 4.90 -4.09
N ASN A 119 -15.75 5.15 -3.94
CA ASN A 119 -16.65 5.46 -5.05
C ASN A 119 -16.71 6.98 -5.29
N LEU A 120 -15.98 7.46 -6.30
CA LEU A 120 -15.90 8.89 -6.58
C LEU A 120 -17.19 9.46 -7.15
N ASP A 121 -18.03 8.65 -7.81
CA ASP A 121 -19.33 9.09 -8.31
C ASP A 121 -20.26 9.55 -7.17
N VAL A 122 -20.09 8.97 -5.96
CA VAL A 122 -20.88 9.30 -4.76
C VAL A 122 -20.20 10.37 -3.90
N PHE A 123 -18.89 10.23 -3.67
CA PHE A 123 -18.16 11.08 -2.72
C PHE A 123 -17.53 12.33 -3.38
N GLY A 124 -17.42 12.37 -4.70
CA GLY A 124 -16.80 13.46 -5.48
C GLY A 124 -15.27 13.56 -5.36
N LYS A 125 -14.68 13.03 -4.29
CA LYS A 125 -13.22 13.01 -4.06
C LYS A 125 -12.79 11.87 -3.14
N GLU A 126 -11.50 11.56 -3.18
CA GLU A 126 -10.88 10.62 -2.26
C GLU A 126 -10.87 11.16 -0.83
N SER A 127 -11.15 10.30 0.13
CA SER A 127 -11.12 10.59 1.56
C SER A 127 -11.09 9.28 2.35
N GLU A 128 -10.65 9.31 3.62
CA GLU A 128 -10.72 8.12 4.46
C GLU A 128 -12.17 7.68 4.68
N GLU A 129 -13.11 8.62 4.74
CA GLU A 129 -14.56 8.34 4.82
C GLU A 129 -15.05 7.58 3.58
N CYS A 130 -14.57 7.94 2.39
CA CYS A 130 -14.93 7.26 1.14
C CYS A 130 -14.42 5.82 1.10
N PHE A 131 -13.17 5.58 1.51
CA PHE A 131 -12.60 4.23 1.57
C PHE A 131 -13.28 3.38 2.66
N ALA A 132 -13.52 3.96 3.84
CA ALA A 132 -14.18 3.27 4.94
C ALA A 132 -15.62 2.87 4.62
N ALA A 133 -16.28 3.54 3.67
CA ALA A 133 -17.62 3.19 3.23
C ALA A 133 -17.69 1.84 2.49
N ASN A 134 -16.58 1.37 1.89
CA ASN A 134 -16.57 0.13 1.12
C ASN A 134 -15.29 -0.68 1.36
N ALA A 135 -15.19 -1.31 2.53
CA ALA A 135 -14.19 -2.35 2.75
C ALA A 135 -14.44 -3.54 1.80
N ILE A 136 -13.37 -4.04 1.18
CA ILE A 136 -13.43 -5.17 0.26
C ILE A 136 -12.92 -6.44 0.96
N ARG A 137 -13.66 -7.54 0.78
CA ARG A 137 -13.25 -8.86 1.25
C ARG A 137 -12.39 -9.59 0.23
N ILE A 138 -11.47 -10.40 0.74
CA ILE A 138 -10.84 -11.47 -0.02
C ILE A 138 -11.94 -12.45 -0.47
N SER A 139 -11.83 -13.04 -1.65
CA SER A 139 -12.87 -13.93 -2.20
C SER A 139 -13.14 -15.19 -1.35
N ASN A 140 -12.29 -15.52 -0.38
CA ASN A 140 -12.55 -16.56 0.63
C ASN A 140 -13.46 -16.08 1.79
N GLY A 141 -13.95 -14.84 1.73
CA GLY A 141 -14.79 -14.21 2.75
C GLY A 141 -14.04 -13.50 3.88
N SER A 142 -12.71 -13.55 3.91
CA SER A 142 -11.89 -12.87 4.92
C SER A 142 -11.81 -11.37 4.66
N ASP A 143 -11.76 -10.55 5.73
CA ASP A 143 -11.56 -9.11 5.63
C ASP A 143 -10.08 -8.72 5.38
N ARG A 144 -9.16 -9.69 5.44
CA ARG A 144 -7.73 -9.50 5.17
C ARG A 144 -7.06 -10.77 4.63
N TYR A 145 -5.91 -10.60 4.00
CA TYR A 145 -5.03 -11.70 3.61
C TYR A 145 -3.77 -11.70 4.48
N ASP A 146 -3.64 -12.70 5.37
CA ASP A 146 -2.46 -12.87 6.23
C ASP A 146 -1.29 -13.49 5.45
N LEU A 147 -0.11 -12.89 5.54
CA LEU A 147 1.05 -13.31 4.74
C LEU A 147 1.67 -14.62 5.26
N PRO A 148 1.79 -15.65 4.40
CA PRO A 148 2.14 -17.00 4.84
C PRO A 148 3.61 -17.17 5.22
N SER A 149 4.52 -16.37 4.66
CA SER A 149 5.96 -16.45 4.91
C SER A 149 6.62 -15.07 4.92
N PHE A 150 7.95 -15.03 5.13
CA PHE A 150 8.79 -13.85 4.95
C PHE A 150 9.38 -13.77 3.53
N ASP A 151 9.02 -14.71 2.64
CA ASP A 151 9.64 -14.79 1.32
C ASP A 151 9.18 -13.62 0.45
N PRO A 152 10.11 -12.86 -0.16
CA PRO A 152 9.77 -11.91 -1.21
C PRO A 152 9.19 -12.65 -2.41
N GLN A 153 7.99 -12.25 -2.82
CA GLN A 153 7.28 -12.87 -3.93
C GLN A 153 6.18 -11.96 -4.47
N THR A 154 5.56 -12.40 -5.56
CA THR A 154 4.29 -11.87 -6.03
C THR A 154 3.15 -12.69 -5.42
N PHE A 155 2.22 -12.01 -4.75
CA PHE A 155 1.01 -12.59 -4.19
C PHE A 155 -0.14 -12.37 -5.16
N GLU A 156 -0.72 -13.47 -5.63
CA GLU A 156 -1.89 -13.47 -6.49
C GLU A 156 -3.13 -13.75 -5.65
N LEU A 157 -4.07 -12.80 -5.63
CA LEU A 157 -5.27 -12.82 -4.82
C LEU A 157 -6.52 -12.58 -5.68
N GLN A 158 -7.67 -12.90 -5.11
CA GLN A 158 -8.96 -12.51 -5.63
C GLN A 158 -9.68 -11.74 -4.53
N ILE A 159 -10.21 -10.57 -4.87
CA ILE A 159 -11.05 -9.76 -3.98
C ILE A 159 -12.43 -9.62 -4.60
N GLN A 160 -13.47 -9.50 -3.79
CA GLN A 160 -14.85 -9.43 -4.31
C GLN A 160 -15.32 -7.97 -4.41
N ALA A 161 -15.63 -7.50 -5.63
CA ALA A 161 -16.30 -6.23 -5.83
C ALA A 161 -17.64 -6.20 -5.07
N PRO A 162 -18.02 -5.10 -4.40
CA PRO A 162 -19.34 -5.01 -3.76
C PRO A 162 -20.46 -5.22 -4.79
N SER A 163 -21.44 -6.08 -4.47
CA SER A 163 -22.47 -6.53 -5.42
C SER A 163 -23.48 -5.45 -5.79
N ASN A 164 -23.64 -4.44 -4.95
CA ASN A 164 -24.56 -3.33 -5.10
C ASN A 164 -23.88 -2.01 -5.48
N LEU A 165 -22.57 -2.02 -5.76
CA LEU A 165 -21.81 -0.82 -6.08
C LEU A 165 -21.53 -0.74 -7.58
N LYS A 166 -21.86 0.41 -8.17
CA LYS A 166 -21.43 0.81 -9.51
C LYS A 166 -20.68 2.13 -9.41
N CYS A 167 -19.64 2.27 -10.22
CA CYS A 167 -18.86 3.50 -10.33
C CYS A 167 -18.19 3.59 -11.70
N GLN A 168 -18.34 4.75 -12.34
CA GLN A 168 -17.57 5.13 -13.50
C GLN A 168 -16.10 5.31 -13.11
N HIS A 169 -15.85 5.92 -11.95
CA HIS A 169 -14.50 6.07 -11.40
C HIS A 169 -14.48 5.65 -9.93
N CYS A 170 -13.85 4.51 -9.67
CA CYS A 170 -13.51 4.05 -8.35
C CYS A 170 -12.00 4.09 -8.12
N VAL A 171 -11.61 4.25 -6.87
CA VAL A 171 -10.21 4.06 -6.45
C VAL A 171 -10.14 2.82 -5.58
N LEU A 172 -9.43 1.80 -6.05
CA LEU A 172 -9.08 0.63 -5.26
C LEU A 172 -7.82 0.94 -4.47
N ARG A 173 -7.88 0.81 -3.15
CA ARG A 173 -6.73 0.97 -2.26
C ARG A 173 -6.30 -0.37 -1.71
N TRP A 174 -5.04 -0.74 -1.97
CA TRP A 174 -4.36 -1.79 -1.23
C TRP A 174 -3.64 -1.18 -0.03
N THR A 175 -3.80 -1.80 1.14
CA THR A 175 -3.05 -1.48 2.35
C THR A 175 -2.28 -2.70 2.79
N TYR A 176 -0.97 -2.56 3.01
CA TYR A 176 -0.13 -3.58 3.64
C TYR A 176 0.38 -3.09 4.99
N VAL A 177 0.05 -3.83 6.05
CA VAL A 177 0.59 -3.59 7.39
C VAL A 177 1.60 -4.70 7.66
N ALA A 178 2.87 -4.31 7.81
CA ALA A 178 3.97 -5.23 8.11
C ALA A 178 3.86 -5.79 9.54
N ALA A 179 4.69 -6.79 9.89
CA ALA A 179 4.69 -7.39 11.22
C ALA A 179 6.08 -7.75 11.75
N ASN A 180 7.11 -7.02 11.33
CA ASN A 180 8.50 -7.25 11.74
C ASN A 180 8.96 -6.36 12.90
N ASN A 181 8.23 -5.28 13.23
CA ASN A 181 8.59 -4.43 14.36
C ASN A 181 8.12 -5.03 15.68
N TRP A 182 8.95 -4.87 16.71
CA TRP A 182 8.62 -5.28 18.07
C TRP A 182 7.79 -4.21 18.77
N GLY A 183 6.72 -4.61 19.45
CA GLY A 183 5.91 -3.69 20.23
C GLY A 183 5.02 -4.41 21.25
N THR A 184 4.16 -3.64 21.90
CA THR A 184 3.21 -4.14 22.90
C THR A 184 1.90 -4.55 22.23
N CYS A 185 1.46 -5.77 22.51
CA CYS A 185 0.25 -6.37 21.99
C CYS A 185 -0.99 -5.93 22.80
N SER A 186 -2.19 -6.21 22.30
CA SER A 186 -3.44 -5.80 22.97
C SER A 186 -3.67 -6.47 24.33
N ASP A 187 -3.05 -7.64 24.57
CA ASP A 187 -3.08 -8.35 25.84
C ASP A 187 -1.97 -7.90 26.81
N GLY A 188 -1.19 -6.89 26.46
CA GLY A 188 -0.07 -6.37 27.24
C GLY A 188 1.24 -7.18 27.11
N SER A 189 1.24 -8.29 26.35
CA SER A 189 2.48 -8.98 25.99
C SER A 189 3.32 -8.16 25.01
N ASN A 190 4.57 -8.57 24.78
CA ASN A 190 5.43 -7.93 23.79
C ASN A 190 5.89 -8.95 22.75
N GLY A 191 5.92 -8.53 21.48
CA GLY A 191 6.30 -9.41 20.39
C GLY A 191 6.40 -8.70 19.03
N PRO A 192 6.90 -9.42 18.01
CA PRO A 192 6.89 -8.93 16.63
C PRO A 192 5.45 -8.80 16.10
N GLY A 193 5.21 -7.76 15.31
CA GLY A 193 3.89 -7.48 14.73
C GLY A 193 2.91 -6.81 15.69
N CYS A 194 3.34 -6.54 16.91
CA CYS A 194 2.57 -5.80 17.90
C CYS A 194 2.91 -4.31 17.89
N GLY A 195 1.96 -3.48 18.34
CA GLY A 195 2.13 -2.03 18.35
C GLY A 195 2.30 -1.42 16.94
N PRO A 196 2.97 -0.26 16.84
CA PRO A 196 3.24 0.43 15.59
C PRO A 196 3.99 -0.42 14.54
N GLN A 197 3.41 -0.54 13.34
CA GLN A 197 4.03 -1.28 12.23
C GLN A 197 4.19 -0.39 11.00
N GLU A 198 5.19 -0.68 10.17
CA GLU A 198 5.30 -0.04 8.86
C GLU A 198 4.04 -0.34 8.03
N THR A 199 3.54 0.67 7.33
CA THR A 199 2.30 0.58 6.57
C THR A 199 2.51 1.15 5.18
N PHE A 200 2.02 0.42 4.20
CA PHE A 200 2.04 0.77 2.78
C PHE A 200 0.63 0.98 2.29
N LYS A 201 0.45 1.96 1.41
CA LYS A 201 -0.80 2.12 0.66
C LYS A 201 -0.52 2.36 -0.80
N ASN A 202 -1.27 1.73 -1.69
CA ASN A 202 -1.27 2.06 -3.12
C ASN A 202 -2.71 2.23 -3.58
N CYS A 203 -2.92 3.09 -4.59
CA CYS A 203 -4.21 3.35 -5.19
C CYS A 203 -4.19 3.01 -6.69
N ALA A 204 -5.24 2.36 -7.19
CA ALA A 204 -5.47 2.13 -8.61
C ALA A 204 -6.86 2.65 -9.01
N ASP A 205 -6.94 3.32 -10.15
CA ASP A 205 -8.19 3.84 -10.70
C ASP A 205 -8.88 2.75 -11.53
N ILE A 206 -10.11 2.37 -11.19
CA ILE A 206 -10.88 1.29 -11.83
C ILE A 206 -12.32 1.73 -12.09
N THR A 207 -13.06 0.92 -12.84
CA THR A 207 -14.53 1.08 -13.01
C THR A 207 -15.25 -0.22 -12.67
N ILE A 208 -16.47 -0.11 -12.14
CA ILE A 208 -17.36 -1.22 -11.83
C ILE A 208 -18.74 -0.92 -12.44
N LEU A 209 -19.13 -1.62 -13.52
CA LEU A 209 -20.35 -1.37 -14.30
C LEU A 209 -21.20 -2.63 -14.56
#